data_AF-N1MQ10-F1
#
_entry.id   AF-N1MQ10-F1
#
_cell.length_a   1.000
_cell.length_b   1.000
_cell.length_c   1.000
_cell.angle_alpha   90.00
_cell.angle_beta   90.00
_cell.angle_gamma   90.00
#
_symmetry.space_group_name_H-M   'P 1'
#
loop_
_entity.id
_entity.type
_entity.pdbx_description
1 polymer ?
#
loop_
_entity_poly.entity_id
_entity_poly.type
_entity_poly.pdbx_seq_one_letter_code
_entity_poly.pdbx_strand_id
1 'polypeptide(L)'
;MTIAVRFPDGSVRNIPAQLKEIPDASSPDTQPSFERVPLNCDPVWRFQRVGEEWYATPRSGSLSMLKPILPEWWRTVRHMDDSAPRPGRQRQSQNRRGPIDTAA
;
A
#
# COMPACT_ATOMS: atom_id res chain seq x y z
N MET A 1 1.62 -2.02 19.92
CA MET A 1 0.41 -1.30 20.37
C MET A 1 -0.82 -2.07 19.92
N THR A 2 -1.85 -2.17 20.76
CA THR A 2 -3.09 -2.89 20.44
C THR A 2 -4.32 -2.03 20.69
N ILE A 3 -5.45 -2.41 20.11
CA ILE A 3 -6.76 -1.79 20.31
C ILE A 3 -7.82 -2.85 20.58
N ALA A 4 -8.76 -2.53 21.46
CA ALA A 4 -9.88 -3.41 21.79
C ALA A 4 -10.93 -3.39 20.67
N VAL A 5 -11.37 -4.57 20.24
CA VAL A 5 -12.37 -4.76 19.20
C VAL A 5 -13.43 -5.75 19.63
N ARG A 6 -14.69 -5.41 19.41
CA ARG A 6 -15.85 -6.30 19.63
C ARG A 6 -16.04 -7.23 18.44
N PHE A 7 -16.14 -8.53 18.70
CA PHE A 7 -16.38 -9.56 17.70
C PHE A 7 -17.86 -9.98 17.67
N PRO A 8 -18.34 -10.60 16.57
CA PRO A 8 -19.73 -11.02 16.46
C PRO A 8 -20.18 -12.05 17.51
N ASP A 9 -19.23 -12.78 18.11
CA ASP A 9 -19.47 -13.71 19.21
C ASP A 9 -19.64 -13.01 20.58
N GLY A 10 -19.61 -11.67 20.60
CA GLY A 10 -19.68 -10.86 21.81
C GLY A 10 -18.34 -10.70 22.54
N SER A 11 -17.27 -11.39 22.09
CA SER A 11 -15.95 -11.27 22.71
C SER A 11 -15.29 -9.93 22.40
N VAL A 12 -14.47 -9.44 23.32
CA VAL A 12 -13.60 -8.28 23.10
C VAL A 12 -12.16 -8.76 23.05
N ARG A 13 -11.45 -8.46 21.97
CA ARG A 13 -10.06 -8.90 21.77
C ARG A 13 -9.16 -7.72 21.45
N ASN A 14 -7.93 -7.77 21.94
CA ASN A 14 -6.89 -6.81 21.60
C ASN A 14 -6.20 -7.23 20.30
N ILE A 15 -6.27 -6.39 19.27
CA ILE A 15 -5.63 -6.65 17.98
C ILE A 15 -4.53 -5.62 17.71
N PRO A 16 -3.56 -5.93 16.82
CA PRO A 16 -2.55 -4.97 16.41
C PRO A 16 -3.15 -3.68 15.85
N ALA A 17 -2.57 -2.55 16.24
CA ALA A 17 -3.01 -1.22 15.84
C ALA A 17 -1.84 -0.35 15.40
N GLN A 18 -2.13 0.64 14.55
CA GLN A 18 -1.22 1.71 14.14
C GLN A 18 -1.77 3.06 14.59
N LEU A 19 -0.89 4.05 14.68
CA LEU A 19 -1.30 5.45 14.83
C LEU A 19 -1.54 6.02 13.44
N LYS A 20 -2.69 6.66 13.25
CA LYS A 20 -3.04 7.39 12.05
C LYS A 20 -3.25 8.85 12.44
N GLU A 21 -2.60 9.72 11.70
CA GLU A 21 -2.77 11.17 11.85
C GLU A 21 -4.20 11.55 11.49
N ILE A 22 -4.84 12.35 12.35
CA ILE A 22 -6.16 12.91 12.11
C ILE A 22 -5.91 14.24 11.38
N PRO A 23 -6.47 14.43 10.18
CA PRO A 23 -6.34 15.70 9.49
C PRO A 23 -7.08 16.79 10.27
N ASP A 24 -6.33 17.65 10.96
CA ASP A 24 -6.87 18.84 11.60
C ASP A 24 -7.00 19.96 10.57
N ALA A 25 -8.24 20.41 10.34
CA ALA A 25 -8.55 21.45 9.35
C ALA A 25 -8.27 22.88 9.85
N SER A 26 -7.87 23.05 11.12
CA SER A 26 -7.99 24.34 11.82
C SER A 26 -6.74 25.19 11.95
N SER A 27 -5.50 24.69 11.77
CA SER A 27 -4.32 25.56 11.54
C SER A 27 -3.04 24.76 11.22
N PRO A 28 -2.10 25.33 10.46
CA PRO A 28 -0.79 24.73 10.19
C PRO A 28 0.16 24.69 11.39
N ASP A 29 -0.16 25.39 12.49
CA ASP A 29 0.67 25.47 13.71
C ASP A 29 0.18 24.56 14.85
N THR A 30 -0.88 23.77 14.64
CA THR A 30 -1.35 22.81 15.66
C THR A 30 -0.54 21.52 15.59
N GLN A 31 -0.12 21.01 16.74
CA GLN A 31 0.55 19.71 16.84
C GLN A 31 -0.38 18.61 16.28
N PRO A 32 0.12 17.70 15.42
CA PRO A 32 -0.72 16.69 14.79
C PRO A 32 -1.38 15.80 15.83
N SER A 33 -2.69 15.61 15.69
CA SER A 33 -3.47 14.68 16.49
C SER A 33 -3.44 13.29 15.85
N PHE A 34 -3.40 12.24 16.68
CA PHE A 34 -3.31 10.86 16.21
C PHE A 34 -4.39 10.01 16.85
N GLU A 35 -5.00 9.13 16.05
CA GLU A 35 -5.88 8.08 16.52
C GLU A 35 -5.24 6.70 16.38
N ARG A 36 -5.63 5.79 17.26
CA ARG A 36 -5.29 4.36 17.11
C ARG A 36 -6.33 3.71 16.21
N VAL A 37 -5.86 3.08 15.15
CA VAL A 37 -6.68 2.35 14.18
C VAL A 37 -6.16 0.91 14.05
N PRO A 38 -7.06 -0.09 13.97
CA PRO A 38 -6.70 -1.46 13.65
C PRO A 38 -5.82 -1.60 12.40
N LEU A 39 -4.85 -2.51 12.46
CA LEU A 39 -4.12 -2.92 11.27
C LEU A 39 -4.97 -3.85 10.40
N ASN A 40 -4.92 -3.66 9.09
CA ASN A 40 -5.69 -4.44 8.14
C ASN A 40 -4.97 -5.73 7.69
N CYS A 41 -4.45 -6.50 8.66
CA CYS A 41 -3.62 -7.68 8.40
C CYS A 41 -4.33 -9.02 8.62
N ASP A 42 -5.55 -9.02 9.18
CA ASP A 42 -6.30 -10.26 9.39
C ASP A 42 -6.97 -10.72 8.07
N PRO A 43 -6.79 -11.99 7.64
CA PRO A 43 -7.37 -12.49 6.39
C PRO A 43 -8.88 -12.77 6.49
N VAL A 44 -9.42 -12.95 7.70
CA VAL A 44 -10.82 -13.30 7.97
C VAL A 44 -11.62 -12.06 8.34
N TRP A 45 -11.01 -11.10 9.04
CA TRP A 45 -11.71 -9.96 9.64
C TRP A 45 -11.35 -8.62 8.99
N ARG A 46 -12.35 -7.75 8.93
CA ARG A 46 -12.20 -6.30 8.75
C ARG A 46 -12.61 -5.63 10.05
N PHE A 47 -12.07 -4.45 10.28
CA PHE A 47 -12.37 -3.67 11.46
C PHE A 47 -12.98 -2.34 11.05
N GLN A 48 -14.16 -2.05 11.58
CA GLN A 48 -14.91 -0.83 11.29
C GLN A 48 -15.20 -0.08 12.59
N ARG A 49 -15.21 1.25 12.51
CA ARG A 49 -15.54 2.11 13.64
C ARG A 49 -17.03 2.43 13.65
N VAL A 50 -17.68 2.28 14.81
CA VAL A 50 -19.07 2.68 15.06
C VAL A 50 -19.07 3.52 16.32
N GLY A 51 -19.24 4.83 16.17
CA GLY A 51 -18.99 5.79 17.25
C GLY A 51 -17.53 5.74 17.71
N GLU A 52 -17.31 5.50 19.01
CA GLU A 52 -15.97 5.37 19.60
C GLU A 52 -15.46 3.93 19.69
N GLU A 53 -16.28 2.96 19.27
CA GLU A 53 -15.94 1.54 19.39
C GLU A 53 -15.56 0.91 18.05
N TRP A 54 -14.67 -0.08 18.11
CA TRP A 54 -14.27 -0.88 16.97
C TRP A 54 -14.98 -2.22 16.96
N TYR A 55 -15.47 -2.59 15.77
CA TYR A 55 -16.19 -3.83 15.53
C TYR A 55 -15.50 -4.65 14.45
N ALA A 56 -15.35 -5.95 14.70
CA ALA A 56 -14.90 -6.91 13.71
C ALA A 56 -16.08 -7.36 12.84
N THR A 57 -15.91 -7.27 11.53
CA THR A 57 -16.85 -7.78 10.54
C THR A 57 -16.16 -8.81 9.65
N PRO A 58 -16.84 -9.90 9.25
CA PRO A 58 -16.26 -10.85 8.32
C PRO A 58 -15.85 -10.16 7.02
N ARG A 59 -14.69 -10.54 6.49
CA ARG A 59 -14.32 -10.23 5.11
C ARG A 59 -15.24 -11.01 4.19
N SER A 60 -16.14 -10.29 3.54
CA SER A 60 -16.90 -10.80 2.41
C SER A 60 -16.12 -10.49 1.14
N GLY A 61 -15.67 -11.54 0.47
CA GLY A 61 -14.97 -11.46 -0.81
C GLY A 61 -14.75 -12.86 -1.33
N SER A 62 -15.11 -13.10 -2.59
CA SER A 62 -14.65 -14.28 -3.30
C SER A 62 -13.15 -14.14 -3.44
N LEU A 63 -12.38 -15.05 -2.85
CA LEU A 63 -11.00 -15.24 -3.31
C LEU A 63 -11.15 -15.66 -4.77
N SER A 64 -10.99 -14.71 -5.70
CA SER A 64 -10.74 -15.06 -7.09
C SER A 64 -9.65 -16.12 -7.03
N MET A 65 -9.93 -17.33 -7.53
CA MET A 65 -8.95 -18.41 -7.49
C MET A 65 -7.70 -17.89 -8.18
N LEU A 66 -6.73 -17.47 -7.38
CA LEU A 66 -5.42 -17.11 -7.88
C LEU A 66 -4.94 -18.40 -8.54
N LYS A 67 -4.63 -18.31 -9.83
CA LYS A 67 -4.04 -19.44 -10.55
C LYS A 67 -2.93 -20.01 -9.66
N PRO A 68 -2.80 -21.35 -9.58
CA PRO A 68 -1.82 -21.98 -8.70
C PRO A 68 -0.49 -21.24 -8.84
N ILE A 69 0.10 -20.90 -7.70
CA ILE A 69 1.43 -20.27 -7.66
C ILE A 69 2.35 -21.29 -8.33
N LEU A 70 2.63 -21.06 -9.61
CA LEU A 70 3.65 -21.82 -10.31
C LEU A 70 4.95 -21.61 -9.50
N PRO A 71 5.82 -22.62 -9.41
CA PRO A 71 7.19 -22.45 -8.88
C PRO A 71 7.88 -21.21 -9.48
N GLU A 72 7.38 -20.88 -10.66
CA GLU A 72 7.81 -19.91 -11.59
C GLU A 72 6.74 -18.79 -11.81
N TRP A 73 6.20 -18.19 -10.73
CA TRP A 73 5.18 -17.12 -10.80
C TRP A 73 5.69 -15.78 -11.38
N TRP A 74 6.90 -15.35 -11.02
CA TRP A 74 7.58 -14.16 -11.55
C TRP A 74 7.71 -14.05 -13.11
N ARG A 75 7.65 -15.12 -13.91
CA ARG A 75 7.64 -15.11 -15.38
C ARG A 75 6.32 -14.61 -15.94
N THR A 76 5.26 -14.66 -15.15
CA THR A 76 3.98 -14.02 -15.51
C THR A 76 4.06 -12.49 -15.42
N VAL A 77 5.07 -11.96 -14.72
CA VAL A 77 5.37 -10.53 -14.66
C VAL A 77 6.33 -10.22 -15.81
N ARG A 78 5.80 -9.62 -16.90
CA ARG A 78 6.57 -9.31 -18.13
C ARG A 78 7.92 -8.61 -17.92
N HIS A 79 8.07 -7.88 -16.81
CA HIS A 79 9.30 -7.16 -16.48
C HIS A 79 10.37 -8.00 -15.78
N MET A 80 10.03 -9.20 -15.30
CA MET A 80 10.94 -10.12 -14.60
C MET A 80 11.28 -11.37 -15.42
N ASP A 81 10.78 -11.45 -16.66
CA ASP A 81 11.18 -12.47 -17.61
C ASP A 81 12.48 -12.04 -18.31
N ASP A 82 13.58 -12.73 -17.99
CA ASP A 82 14.90 -12.48 -18.58
C ASP A 82 14.93 -12.74 -20.11
N SER A 83 13.94 -13.47 -20.63
CA SER A 83 13.81 -13.74 -22.07
C SER A 83 12.94 -12.72 -22.81
N ALA A 84 12.32 -11.77 -22.11
CA ALA A 84 11.57 -10.69 -22.74
C ALA A 84 12.53 -9.73 -23.47
N PRO A 85 12.26 -9.39 -24.75
CA PRO A 85 13.09 -8.44 -25.47
C PRO A 85 13.01 -7.09 -24.76
N ARG A 86 14.14 -6.66 -24.18
CA ARG A 86 14.26 -5.32 -23.60
C ARG A 86 13.94 -4.31 -24.70
N PRO A 87 13.02 -3.35 -24.50
CA PRO A 87 12.86 -2.27 -25.45
C PRO A 87 14.22 -1.59 -25.55
N GLY A 88 14.84 -1.73 -26.72
CA GLY A 88 16.18 -1.22 -26.97
C GLY A 88 16.19 0.25 -26.54
N ARG A 89 17.15 0.61 -25.67
CA ARG A 89 17.48 2.02 -25.45
C ARG A 89 17.79 2.57 -26.84
N GLN A 90 16.83 3.27 -27.43
CA GLN A 90 17.06 4.09 -28.59
C GLN A 90 18.02 5.17 -28.11
N ARG A 91 19.32 4.91 -28.31
CA ARG A 91 20.37 5.91 -28.22
C ARG A 91 19.92 7.00 -29.18
N GLN A 92 19.27 8.03 -28.65
CA GLN A 92 19.24 9.33 -29.29
C GLN A 92 20.71 9.76 -29.34
N SER A 93 21.38 9.41 -30.43
CA SER A 93 22.56 10.11 -30.90
C SER A 93 22.11 11.52 -31.24
N GLN A 94 21.95 12.34 -30.21
CA GLN A 94 21.68 13.75 -30.34
C GLN A 94 22.99 14.38 -30.81
N ASN A 95 23.18 14.37 -32.12
CA ASN A 95 24.13 15.20 -32.83
C ASN A 95 23.80 16.66 -32.48
N ARG A 96 24.49 17.22 -31.48
CA ARG A 96 24.66 18.66 -31.30
C ARG A 96 26.15 18.95 -31.13
N ARG A 97 26.88 18.92 -32.25
CA ARG A 97 28.07 19.77 -32.38
C ARG A 97 27.57 21.16 -32.75
N GLY A 98 27.40 22.02 -31.75
CA GLY A 98 27.42 23.46 -31.98
C GLY A 98 28.87 23.93 -32.05
N PRO A 99 29.23 24.88 -32.93
CA PRO A 99 30.57 25.44 -32.94
C PRO A 99 30.80 26.26 -31.66
N ILE A 100 31.96 26.03 -31.03
CA ILE A 100 32.49 26.86 -29.96
C ILE A 100 33.21 28.01 -30.67
N ASP A 101 32.61 29.19 -30.72
CA ASP A 101 33.32 30.40 -31.11
C ASP A 101 34.27 30.78 -29.97
N THR A 102 35.57 30.76 -30.28
CA THR A 102 36.66 31.30 -29.47
C THR A 102 37.40 32.32 -30.32
N ALA A 103 37.23 33.60 -30.02
CA ALA A 103 38.13 34.71 -30.34
C ALA A 103 37.70 35.88 -29.43
N ALA A 104 38.49 36.22 -28.41
CA ALA A 104 39.63 37.15 -28.43
C ALA A 104 39.17 38.58 -28.12
#